data_AF-X0YX78-F1
#
_entry.id   AF-X0YX78-F1
#
_cell.length_a   1.000
_cell.length_b   1.000
_cell.length_c   1.000
_cell.angle_alpha   90.00
_cell.angle_beta   90.00
_cell.angle_gamma   90.00
#
_symmetry.space_group_name_H-M   'P 1'
#
loop_
_entity.id
_entity.type
_entity.pdbx_description
1 polymer ?
#
loop_
_entity_poly.entity_id
_entity_poly.type
_entity_poly.pdbx_seq_one_letter_code
_entity_poly.pdbx_strand_id
1 'polypeptide(L)' 'MDLTKYRALFLEEGTEHLAEMSRSLLELEKDPAARVAIETVFRMVHSMKSMAASLEYESIARLAHRLEDRMES' A
#
# COMPACT_ATOMS: atom_id res chain seq x y z
N MET A 1 7.13 -19.85 -14.74
CA MET A 1 6.61 -18.48 -14.50
C MET A 1 7.71 -17.48 -14.83
N ASP A 2 7.40 -16.40 -15.54
CA ASP A 2 8.37 -15.34 -15.84
C ASP A 2 8.37 -14.30 -14.71
N LEU A 3 9.28 -14.48 -13.76
CA LEU A 3 9.43 -13.63 -12.57
C LEU A 3 9.74 -12.16 -12.94
N THR A 4 10.30 -11.92 -14.12
CA THR A 4 10.65 -10.58 -14.60
C THR A 4 9.40 -9.75 -14.86
N LYS A 5 8.37 -10.36 -15.46
CA LYS A 5 7.09 -9.70 -15.72
C LYS A 5 6.35 -9.35 -14.43
N TYR A 6 6.32 -10.27 -13.47
CA TYR A 6 5.69 -10.01 -12.17
C TYR A 6 6.42 -8.94 -11.37
N ARG A 7 7.75 -8.89 -11.45
CA ARG A 7 8.52 -7.81 -10.84
C ARG A 7 8.23 -6.46 -11.48
N ALA A 8 8.10 -6.40 -12.81
CA ALA A 8 7.73 -5.17 -13.50
C ALA A 8 6.35 -4.67 -13.07
N LEU A 9 5.36 -5.58 -13.04
CA LEU A 9 4.01 -5.27 -12.58
C LEU A 9 4.00 -4.78 -11.12
N PHE A 10 4.74 -5.45 -10.23
CA PHE A 10 4.87 -5.03 -8.84
C PHE A 10 5.43 -3.61 -8.69
N LEU A 11 6.43 -3.27 -9.49
CA LEU A 11 7.02 -1.92 -9.47
C LEU A 11 6.04 -0.87 -10.00
N GLU A 12 5.28 -1.19 -11.04
CA GLU A 12 4.27 -0.33 -11.62
C GLU A 12 3.12 -0.08 -10.62
N GLU A 13 2.42 -1.14 -10.20
CA GLU A 13 1.29 -1.04 -9.26
C GLU A 13 1.73 -0.49 -7.89
N GLY A 14 2.90 -0.89 -7.40
CA GLY A 14 3.47 -0.36 -6.16
C GLY A 14 3.74 1.15 -6.24
N THR A 15 4.20 1.65 -7.38
CA THR A 15 4.41 3.09 -7.59
C THR A 15 3.09 3.84 -7.60
N GLU A 16 2.06 3.30 -8.25
CA GLU A 16 0.71 3.90 -8.26
C GLU A 16 0.09 3.95 -6.87
N HIS A 17 0.20 2.86 -6.10
CA HIS A 17 -0.27 2.80 -4.71
C HIS A 17 0.46 3.82 -3.83
N LEU A 18 1.78 3.96 -3.96
CA LEU A 18 2.56 4.96 -3.22
C LEU A 18 2.13 6.40 -3.55
N ALA A 19 1.86 6.67 -4.83
CA ALA A 19 1.39 7.98 -5.26
C ALA A 19 -0.01 8.30 -4.72
N GLU A 20 -0.93 7.32 -4.72
CA GLU A 20 -2.27 7.48 -4.16
C GLU A 20 -2.25 7.66 -2.64
N MET A 21 -1.47 6.84 -1.92
CA MET A 21 -1.27 7.03 -0.47
C MET A 21 -0.73 8.42 -0.16
N SER A 22 0.24 8.91 -0.93
CA SER A 22 0.80 10.26 -0.72
C SER A 22 -0.27 11.35 -0.89
N ARG A 23 -1.14 11.24 -1.90
CA ARG A 23 -2.27 12.18 -2.08
C ARG A 23 -3.25 12.11 -0.92
N SER A 24 -3.67 10.93 -0.52
CA SER A 24 -4.60 10.76 0.61
C SER A 24 -4.00 11.24 1.93
N LEU A 25 -2.70 11.05 2.16
CA LEU A 25 -2.02 11.57 3.34
C LEU A 25 -1.99 13.10 3.36
N LEU A 26 -1.83 13.76 2.21
CA LEU A 26 -1.94 15.23 2.10
C LEU A 26 -3.36 15.73 2.34
N GLU A 27 -4.38 14.92 2.03
CA GLU A 27 -5.77 15.22 2.41
C GLU A 27 -5.98 15.10 3.91
N LEU A 28 -5.45 14.04 4.52
CA LEU A 28 -5.51 13.82 5.97
C LEU A 28 -4.73 14.87 6.78
N GLU A 29 -3.66 15.42 6.21
CA GLU A 29 -2.95 16.56 6.82
C GLU A 29 -3.85 17.79 6.96
N LYS A 30 -4.77 18.00 6.00
CA LYS A 30 -5.72 19.13 6.00
C LYS A 30 -6.97 18.83 6.83
N ASP A 31 -7.48 17.60 6.71
CA ASP A 31 -8.65 17.11 7.44
C ASP A 31 -8.38 15.69 7.97
N PRO A 32 -7.94 15.55 9.23
CA PRO A 32 -7.67 14.25 9.83
C PRO A 32 -8.90 13.34 9.95
N ALA A 33 -10.12 13.86 9.78
CA ALA A 33 -11.36 13.10 9.83
C ALA A 33 -11.88 12.69 8.43
N ALA A 34 -11.11 12.96 7.37
CA ALA A 34 -11.46 12.61 5.99
C ALA A 34 -11.49 11.09 5.78
N ARG A 35 -12.64 10.49 6.08
CA ARG A 35 -12.84 9.03 6.13
C ARG A 35 -12.46 8.32 4.83
N VAL A 36 -12.77 8.94 3.69
CA VAL A 36 -12.42 8.43 2.35
C VAL A 36 -10.90 8.33 2.18
N ALA A 37 -10.14 9.33 2.65
CA ALA A 37 -8.69 9.29 2.57
C ALA A 37 -8.09 8.21 3.47
N ILE A 38 -8.64 8.01 4.68
CA ILE A 38 -8.25 6.91 5.58
C ILE A 38 -8.47 5.55 4.90
N GLU A 39 -9.66 5.33 4.36
CA GLU A 39 -10.03 4.08 3.66
C GLU A 39 -9.16 3.82 2.43
N THR A 40 -8.82 4.87 1.68
CA THR A 40 -7.91 4.77 0.53
C THR A 40 -6.51 4.35 0.96
N VAL A 41 -5.91 5.00 1.97
CA VAL A 41 -4.59 4.61 2.47
C VAL A 41 -4.59 3.16 2.94
N PHE A 42 -5.61 2.74 3.70
CA PHE A 42 -5.74 1.36 4.17
C PHE A 42 -5.75 0.36 3.01
N ARG A 43 -6.57 0.62 1.99
CA ARG A 43 -6.68 -0.25 0.82
C ARG A 43 -5.36 -0.36 0.05
N MET A 44 -4.63 0.75 -0.12
CA MET A 44 -3.34 0.74 -0.82
C MET A 44 -2.28 -0.04 -0.04
N VAL A 45 -2.24 0.11 1.29
CA VAL A 45 -1.36 -0.69 2.17
C VAL A 45 -1.70 -2.18 2.07
N HIS A 46 -2.99 -2.54 2.12
CA HIS A 46 -3.46 -3.92 2.00
C HIS A 46 -3.08 -4.55 0.65
N SER A 47 -3.26 -3.81 -0.45
CA SER A 47 -2.86 -4.26 -1.78
C SER A 47 -1.34 -4.48 -1.87
N MET A 48 -0.53 -3.54 -1.36
CA MET A 48 0.93 -3.70 -1.32
C MET A 48 1.36 -4.92 -0.51
N LYS A 49 0.73 -5.18 0.65
CA LYS A 49 1.00 -6.39 1.46
C LYS A 49 0.74 -7.66 0.64
N SER A 50 -0.43 -7.75 0.01
CA SER A 50 -0.86 -8.94 -0.75
C SER A 50 0.03 -9.21 -1.96
N MET A 51 0.39 -8.16 -2.71
CA MET A 51 1.33 -8.27 -3.83
C MET A 51 2.72 -8.71 -3.37
N ALA A 52 3.25 -8.09 -2.31
CA ALA A 52 4.56 -8.43 -1.78
C ALA A 52 4.63 -9.86 -1.24
N ALA A 53 3.58 -10.32 -0.56
CA ALA A 53 3.48 -11.70 -0.08
C ALA A 53 3.43 -12.70 -1.26
N SER A 54 2.69 -12.38 -2.33
CA SER A 54 2.57 -13.24 -3.52
C SER A 54 3.89 -13.41 -4.28
N LEU A 55 4.79 -12.43 -4.17
CA LEU A 55 6.13 -12.46 -4.77
C LEU A 55 7.23 -12.81 -3.78
N GLU A 56 6.86 -13.25 -2.57
CA GLU A 56 7.80 -13.63 -1.50
C GLU A 56 8.75 -12.48 -1.08
N TYR A 57 8.34 -11.22 -1.28
CA TYR A 57 9.04 -10.03 -0.81
C TYR A 57 8.72 -9.77 0.66
N GLU A 58 9.16 -10.68 1.53
CA GLU A 58 8.73 -10.72 2.93
C GLU A 58 9.00 -9.44 3.71
N SER A 59 10.11 -8.74 3.44
CA SER A 59 10.45 -7.50 4.14
C SER A 59 9.41 -6.41 3.88
N ILE A 60 8.92 -6.31 2.64
CA ILE A 60 7.88 -5.37 2.23
C ILE A 60 6.53 -5.79 2.79
N ALA A 61 6.18 -7.08 2.68
CA ALA A 61 4.94 -7.62 3.23
C ALA A 61 4.82 -7.36 4.75
N ARG A 62 5.91 -7.60 5.50
CA ARG A 62 5.96 -7.32 6.95
C ARG A 62 5.84 -5.83 7.27
N LEU A 63 6.41 -4.95 6.45
CA LEU A 63 6.27 -3.51 6.65
C LEU A 63 4.83 -3.06 6.42
N ALA A 64 4.20 -3.50 5.34
CA ALA A 64 2.82 -3.18 5.01
C ALA A 64 1.85 -3.70 6.08
N HIS A 65 2.05 -4.93 6.56
CA HIS A 65 1.25 -5.49 7.66
C HIS A 65 1.33 -4.64 8.94
N ARG A 66 2.53 -4.20 9.35
CA ARG A 66 2.68 -3.32 10.53
C ARG A 66 1.98 -1.96 10.35
N LEU A 67 1.88 -1.45 9.12
CA LEU A 67 1.15 -0.22 8.84
C LEU A 67 -0.35 -0.46 8.95
N GLU A 68 -0.84 -1.55 8.37
CA GLU A 68 -2.25 -1.97 8.42
C GLU A 68 -2.73 -2.15 9.88
N ASP A 69 -1.95 -2.85 10.71
CA ASP A 69 -2.24 -3.06 12.15
C ASP A 69 -2.45 -1.74 12.91
N ARG A 70 -1.75 -0.67 12.50
CA ARG A 70 -1.86 0.66 13.12
C ARG A 70 -3.06 1.46 12.64
N MET A 71 -3.66 1.05 11.52
CA MET A 71 -4.83 1.69 10.94
C MET A 71 -6.13 1.00 11.35
N GLU A 72 -6.07 -0.29 11.70
CA GLU A 72 -7.22 -1.03 12.23
C GLU A 72 -7.52 -0.72 13.71
N SER A 73 -6.58 -0.10 14.44
CA SER A 73 -6.68 0.25 15.87
C SER A 73 -7.26 1.64 16.11
#